data_AF-A0AAN5CCF1-F1
#
_entry.id   AF-A0AAN5CCF1-F1
#
_cell.length_a   1.000
_cell.length_b   1.000
_cell.length_c   1.000
_cell.angle_alpha   90.00
_cell.angle_beta   90.00
_cell.angle_gamma   90.00
#
_symmetry.space_group_name_H-M   'P 1'
#
loop_
_entity.id
_entity.type
_entity.pdbx_description
1 polymer ?
#
loop_
_entity_poly.entity_id
_entity_poly.type
_entity_poly.pdbx_seq_one_letter_code
_entity_poly.pdbx_strand_id
1 'polypeptide(L)'
;MTLVELIAKDVVDATFLFGQTYLIILLILSKNTFFRSPFFYFFIWTGICGNISTIGYILTVRFPLPLERAWVFKTGYMLSSFGVTGATLGKLFIVIHRYVVI
;
A
#
# COMPACT_ATOMS: atom_id res chain seq x y z
N MET A 1 7.11 -25.15 0.02
CA MET A 1 6.16 -24.27 0.72
C MET A 1 4.90 -25.06 0.98
N THR A 2 4.53 -25.23 2.24
CA THR A 2 3.35 -26.04 2.61
C THR A 2 2.07 -25.25 2.37
N LEU A 3 0.94 -25.94 2.14
CA LEU A 3 -0.36 -25.29 1.92
C LEU A 3 -0.72 -24.32 3.07
N VAL A 4 -0.33 -24.68 4.30
CA VAL A 4 -0.53 -23.87 5.50
C VAL A 4 0.22 -22.54 5.44
N GLU A 5 1.47 -22.55 4.93
CA GLU A 5 2.26 -21.32 4.77
C GLU A 5 1.66 -20.37 3.74
N LEU A 6 1.02 -20.90 2.68
CA LEU A 6 0.37 -20.08 1.66
C LEU A 6 -0.84 -19.34 2.25
N ILE A 7 -1.71 -20.09 2.92
CA ILE A 7 -2.92 -19.58 3.57
C ILE A 7 -2.55 -18.55 4.66
N ALA A 8 -1.54 -18.86 5.48
CA ALA A 8 -1.07 -17.93 6.50
C ALA A 8 -0.61 -16.60 5.90
N LYS A 9 0.14 -16.63 4.79
CA LYS A 9 0.55 -15.40 4.09
C LYS A 9 -0.65 -14.64 3.53
N ASP A 10 -1.62 -15.32 2.90
CA ASP A 10 -2.85 -14.68 2.38
C ASP A 10 -3.62 -13.94 3.48
N VAL A 11 -3.82 -14.60 4.63
CA VAL A 11 -4.55 -14.02 5.76
C VAL A 11 -3.81 -12.80 6.33
N VAL A 12 -2.48 -12.89 6.43
CA VAL A 12 -1.65 -11.79 6.93
C VAL A 12 -1.71 -10.60 5.96
N ASP A 13 -1.53 -10.82 4.66
CA ASP A 13 -1.58 -9.78 3.63
C ASP A 13 -2.96 -9.08 3.62
N ALA A 14 -4.04 -9.86 3.71
CA ALA A 14 -5.39 -9.32 3.78
C ALA A 14 -5.60 -8.50 5.06
N THR A 15 -5.15 -9.00 6.22
CA THR A 15 -5.29 -8.29 7.50
C THR A 15 -4.59 -6.94 7.47
N PHE A 16 -3.37 -6.87 6.93
CA PHE A 16 -2.65 -5.62 6.79
C PHE A 16 -3.32 -4.66 5.81
N LEU A 17 -3.82 -5.16 4.67
CA LEU A 17 -4.51 -4.33 3.68
C LEU A 17 -5.81 -3.74 4.25
N PHE A 18 -6.61 -4.54 4.95
CA PHE A 18 -7.85 -4.05 5.59
C PHE A 18 -7.54 -3.08 6.73
N GLY A 19 -6.56 -3.39 7.58
CA GLY A 19 -6.14 -2.51 8.67
C GLY A 19 -5.65 -1.14 8.17
N GLN A 20 -4.79 -1.14 7.14
CA GLN A 20 -4.30 0.09 6.53
C GLN A 20 -5.43 0.90 5.88
N THR A 21 -6.34 0.23 5.17
CA THR A 21 -7.48 0.88 4.52
C THR A 21 -8.43 1.51 5.55
N TYR A 22 -8.75 0.77 6.61
CA TYR A 22 -9.58 1.28 7.72
C TYR A 22 -8.97 2.52 8.35
N LEU A 23 -7.67 2.51 8.62
CA LEU A 23 -6.97 3.64 9.22
C LEU A 23 -6.96 4.88 8.31
N ILE A 24 -6.74 4.70 7.00
CA ILE A 24 -6.83 5.80 6.02
C ILE A 24 -8.25 6.40 6.00
N ILE A 25 -9.29 5.55 5.96
CA ILE A 25 -10.68 6.01 5.98
C ILE A 25 -10.96 6.81 7.26
N LEU A 26 -10.51 6.32 8.41
CA LEU A 26 -10.69 7.01 9.69
C LEU A 26 -10.00 8.37 9.70
N LEU A 27 -8.79 8.48 9.14
CA LEU A 27 -8.07 9.75 9.03
C LEU A 27 -8.77 10.74 8.10
N ILE A 28 -9.28 10.28 6.95
CA ILE A 28 -10.01 11.12 5.99
C ILE A 28 -11.32 11.64 6.59
N LEU A 29 -12.05 10.79 7.34
CA LEU A 29 -13.32 11.16 7.98
C LEU A 29 -13.13 12.04 9.22
N SER A 30 -11.93 12.09 9.78
CA SER A 30 -11.67 12.85 10.99
C SER A 30 -11.84 14.36 10.76
N LYS A 31 -12.65 15.00 11.61
CA LYS A 31 -12.90 16.45 11.56
C LYS A 31 -11.87 17.27 12.33
N ASN A 32 -11.02 16.61 13.13
CA ASN A 32 -10.05 17.31 13.96
C ASN A 32 -8.94 17.93 13.09
N THR A 33 -8.67 19.22 13.29
CA THR A 33 -7.69 20.01 12.53
C THR A 33 -6.26 19.47 12.65
N PHE A 34 -5.95 18.78 13.75
CA PHE A 34 -4.65 18.12 13.95
C PHE A 34 -4.34 17.09 12.86
N PHE A 35 -5.35 16.32 12.42
CA PHE A 35 -5.20 15.31 11.36
C PHE A 35 -5.13 15.89 9.95
N ARG A 36 -5.22 17.22 9.80
CA ARG A 36 -5.08 17.92 8.52
C ARG A 36 -3.71 18.57 8.35
N SER A 37 -2.73 18.19 9.17
CA SER A 37 -1.36 18.66 8.98
C SER A 37 -0.70 18.01 7.75
N PRO A 38 0.32 18.66 7.15
CA PRO A 38 1.04 18.11 5.99
C PRO A 38 1.59 16.70 6.24
N PHE A 39 1.98 16.40 7.48
CA PHE A 39 2.37 15.05 7.92
C PHE A 39 1.29 14.01 7.61
N PHE A 40 0.03 14.27 7.99
CA PHE A 40 -1.06 13.31 7.77
C PHE A 40 -1.45 13.21 6.29
N TYR A 41 -1.28 14.28 5.50
CA TYR A 41 -1.45 14.21 4.05
C TYR A 41 -0.43 13.25 3.41
N PHE A 42 0.85 13.39 3.73
CA PHE A 42 1.87 12.45 3.24
C PHE A 42 1.63 11.04 3.79
N PHE A 43 1.18 10.90 5.03
CA PHE A 43 0.85 9.61 5.61
C PHE A 43 -0.29 8.91 4.84
N ILE A 44 -1.39 9.62 4.54
CA ILE A 44 -2.51 9.09 3.73
C ILE A 44 -2.00 8.68 2.35
N TRP A 45 -1.18 9.52 1.71
CA TRP A 45 -0.59 9.21 0.41
C TRP A 45 0.26 7.93 0.45
N THR A 46 1.14 7.78 1.44
CA THR A 46 1.94 6.56 1.60
C THR A 46 1.08 5.31 1.79
N GLY A 47 -0.02 5.42 2.54
CA GLY A 47 -0.95 4.33 2.78
C GLY A 47 -1.66 3.90 1.50
N ILE A 48 -2.13 4.85 0.69
CA ILE A 48 -2.77 4.57 -0.61
C ILE A 48 -1.78 3.88 -1.55
N CYS A 49 -0.56 4.41 -1.68
CA CYS A 49 0.48 3.80 -2.51
C CYS A 49 0.87 2.40 -2.03
N GLY A 50 0.94 2.18 -0.71
CA GLY A 50 1.20 0.85 -0.12
C GLY A 50 0.11 -0.17 -0.45
N ASN A 51 -1.16 0.23 -0.40
CA ASN A 51 -2.28 -0.63 -0.79
C ASN A 51 -2.22 -0.98 -2.28
N ILE A 52 -1.97 0.00 -3.15
CA ILE A 52 -1.78 -0.22 -4.60
C ILE A 52 -0.65 -1.22 -4.85
N SER A 53 0.46 -1.10 -4.10
CA SER A 53 1.59 -2.00 -4.23
C SER A 53 1.23 -3.45 -3.91
N THR A 54 0.50 -3.64 -2.80
CA THR A 54 0.04 -4.94 -2.31
C THR A 54 -0.93 -5.60 -3.29
N ILE A 55 -1.88 -4.82 -3.83
CA ILE A 55 -2.80 -5.31 -4.87
C ILE A 55 -2.03 -5.74 -6.12
N GLY A 56 -1.06 -4.93 -6.57
CA GLY A 56 -0.20 -5.27 -7.71
C GLY A 56 0.59 -6.56 -7.49
N TYR A 57 1.11 -6.76 -6.28
CA TYR A 57 1.82 -7.99 -5.89
C TYR A 57 0.92 -9.24 -5.91
N ILE A 58 -0.29 -9.13 -5.37
CA ILE A 58 -1.26 -10.23 -5.39
C ILE A 58 -1.61 -10.61 -6.84
N LEU A 59 -1.81 -9.63 -7.72
CA LEU A 59 -2.11 -9.85 -9.13
C LEU A 59 -0.98 -10.55 -9.90
N THR A 60 0.29 -10.29 -9.56
CA THR A 60 1.44 -10.87 -10.26
C THR A 60 1.86 -12.24 -9.74
N VAL A 61 1.78 -12.46 -8.42
CA VAL A 61 2.36 -13.65 -7.78
C VAL A 61 1.33 -14.72 -7.46
N ARG A 62 0.09 -14.34 -7.09
CA ARG A 62 -0.89 -15.31 -6.59
C ARG A 62 -1.82 -15.88 -7.66
N PHE A 63 -1.99 -15.20 -8.78
CA PHE A 63 -2.80 -15.69 -9.88
C PHE A 63 -1.94 -16.40 -10.94
N PRO A 64 -2.15 -17.71 -11.19
CA PRO A 64 -1.56 -18.37 -12.35
C PRO A 64 -2.25 -17.85 -13.61
N LEU A 65 -1.65 -16.85 -14.24
CA LEU A 65 -2.21 -16.20 -15.42
C LEU A 65 -1.82 -17.00 -16.69
N PRO A 66 -2.78 -17.35 -17.56
CA PRO A 66 -2.47 -17.95 -18.86
C PRO A 66 -1.71 -16.96 -19.75
N LEU A 67 -0.93 -17.47 -20.71
CA LEU A 67 -0.08 -16.65 -21.60
C LEU A 67 -0.87 -15.54 -22.32
N GLU A 68 -2.12 -15.81 -22.67
CA GLU A 68 -3.05 -14.86 -23.30
C GLU A 68 -3.35 -13.61 -22.44
N ARG A 69 -3.13 -13.71 -21.12
CA ARG A 69 -3.32 -12.63 -20.14
C ARG A 69 -2.01 -12.08 -19.59
N ALA A 70 -0.89 -12.24 -20.32
CA ALA A 70 0.41 -11.69 -19.93
C ALA A 70 0.39 -10.17 -19.68
N TRP A 71 -0.55 -9.44 -20.30
CA TRP A 71 -0.76 -8.02 -20.04
C TRP A 71 -1.13 -7.74 -18.57
N VAL A 72 -1.92 -8.61 -17.92
CA VAL A 72 -2.33 -8.46 -16.52
C VAL A 72 -1.12 -8.54 -15.59
N PHE A 73 -0.19 -9.44 -15.89
CA PHE A 73 1.08 -9.56 -15.15
C PHE A 73 1.91 -8.27 -15.28
N LYS A 74 2.03 -7.74 -16.50
CA LYS A 74 2.75 -6.49 -16.75
C LYS A 74 2.13 -5.31 -15.99
N THR A 75 0.80 -5.20 -16.01
CA THR A 75 0.07 -4.15 -15.28
C THR A 75 0.22 -4.30 -13.77
N GLY A 76 0.08 -5.53 -13.24
CA GLY A 76 0.28 -5.81 -11.82
C GLY A 76 1.69 -5.47 -11.35
N TYR A 77 2.71 -5.77 -12.15
CA TYR A 77 4.10 -5.44 -11.85
C TYR A 77 4.34 -3.93 -11.84
N MET A 78 3.76 -3.22 -12.81
CA MET A 78 3.80 -1.75 -12.85
C MET A 78 3.13 -1.13 -11.62
N LEU A 79 1.94 -1.59 -11.25
CA LEU A 79 1.22 -1.13 -10.05
C LEU A 79 2.02 -1.41 -8.78
N SER A 80 2.60 -2.61 -8.67
CA SER A 80 3.42 -2.98 -7.52
C SER A 80 4.62 -2.04 -7.36
N SER A 81 5.39 -1.85 -8.44
CA SER A 81 6.59 -1.02 -8.47
C SER A 81 6.27 0.46 -8.23
N PHE A 82 5.20 0.96 -8.83
CA PHE A 82 4.73 2.34 -8.63
C PHE A 82 4.30 2.56 -7.18
N GLY A 83 3.53 1.63 -6.61
CA GLY A 83 3.10 1.68 -5.22
C GLY A 83 4.26 1.68 -4.22
N VAL A 84 5.27 0.83 -4.41
CA VAL A 84 6.48 0.82 -3.56
C VAL A 84 7.20 2.16 -3.64
N THR A 85 7.39 2.68 -4.86
CA THR A 85 8.10 3.94 -5.09
C THR A 85 7.35 5.11 -4.44
N GLY A 86 6.04 5.21 -4.66
CA GLY A 86 5.19 6.25 -4.06
C GLY A 86 5.17 6.17 -2.52
N ALA A 87 5.06 4.96 -1.95
CA ALA A 87 5.10 4.77 -0.51
C ALA A 87 6.47 5.14 0.08
N THR A 88 7.57 4.87 -0.62
CA THR A 88 8.93 5.22 -0.19
C THR A 88 9.13 6.73 -0.22
N LEU A 89 8.75 7.40 -1.31
CA LEU A 89 8.81 8.85 -1.44
C LEU A 89 7.98 9.56 -0.38
N GLY A 90 6.74 9.11 -0.13
CA GLY A 90 5.91 9.72 0.90
C GLY A 90 6.50 9.57 2.31
N LYS A 91 7.13 8.43 2.62
CA LYS A 91 7.85 8.26 3.90
C LYS A 91 9.07 9.18 4.00
N LEU A 92 9.79 9.38 2.90
CA LEU A 92 10.90 10.34 2.83
C LEU A 92 10.41 11.76 3.14
N PHE A 93 9.30 12.19 2.53
CA PHE A 93 8.71 13.50 2.81
C PHE A 93 8.25 13.65 4.27
N ILE A 94 7.72 12.60 4.88
CA ILE A 94 7.38 12.59 6.31
C ILE A 94 8.63 12.83 7.17
N VAL A 95 9.73 12.13 6.88
CA VAL A 95 10.99 12.28 7.61
C VAL A 95 11.55 13.69 7.44
N ILE A 96 11.60 14.21 6.22
CA ILE A 96 12.06 15.58 5.92
C ILE A 96 11.19 16.61 6.66
N HIS A 97 9.87 16.49 6.58
CA HIS A 97 8.95 17.39 7.28
C HIS A 97 9.18 17.36 8.79
N ARG A 98 9.36 16.17 9.38
CA ARG A 98 9.65 16.03 10.81
C ARG A 98 11.00 16.64 11.20
N TYR A 99 12.01 16.52 10.34
CA TYR A 99 13.33 17.12 10.58
C TYR A 99 13.30 18.65 10.53
N VAL A 100 12.47 19.24 9.67
CA VAL A 100 12.37 20.71 9.50
C VAL A 100 11.50 21.38 10.56
N VAL A 101 10.48 20.68 11.07
CA VAL A 101 9.50 21.23 12.03
C VAL A 101 9.96 21.11 13.49
N ILE A 102 10.93 20.23 13.77
CA ILE A 102 11.61 20.13 15.09
C ILE A 102 12.71 21.18 15.15
#